data_AF-A0A5J6J3Z9-F1
#
_entry.id   AF-A0A5J6J3Z9-F1
#
_cell.length_a   1.000
_cell.length_b   1.000
_cell.length_c   1.000
_cell.angle_alpha   90.00
_cell.angle_beta   90.00
_cell.angle_gamma   90.00
#
_symmetry.space_group_name_H-M   'P 1'
#
loop_
_entity.id
_entity.type
_entity.pdbx_description
1 polymer ?
#
loop_
_entity_poly.entity_id
_entity_poly.type
_entity_poly.pdbx_seq_one_letter_code
_entity_poly.pdbx_strand_id
1 'polypeptide(L)'
;MGTILKGISRIRWYQLTHAYGSAQDVPGRLSRVAWGDVRTSVDALSDLGLWLGELAVFDATVAAVPFLWDLATADSVNNRAAVIELLQAILEHGNPPQIEVQLAAHRAVLTGRDTLGMLATGSDPAVRAAAHALRAAIDGHTCEACRPA
;
A
#
# COMPACT_ATOMS: atom_id res chain seq x y z
N MET A 1 18.09 -2.17 13.29
CA MET A 1 17.09 -2.64 12.32
C MET A 1 15.74 -2.66 13.00
N GLY A 2 14.82 -1.79 12.60
CA GLY A 2 13.43 -1.88 13.07
C GLY A 2 12.78 -3.13 12.49
N THR A 3 11.95 -3.80 13.28
CA THR A 3 11.11 -4.91 12.79
C THR A 3 10.11 -4.37 11.77
N ILE A 4 10.15 -4.87 10.53
CA ILE A 4 9.13 -4.62 9.49
C ILE A 4 7.75 -5.00 10.06
N LEU A 5 6.69 -4.30 9.64
CA LEU A 5 5.31 -4.54 10.08
C LEU A 5 5.06 -4.26 11.57
N LYS A 6 5.75 -3.27 12.14
CA LYS A 6 5.65 -2.99 13.59
C LYS A 6 4.23 -2.58 13.98
N GLY A 7 3.64 -3.32 14.91
CA GLY A 7 2.31 -3.01 15.44
C GLY A 7 1.15 -3.58 14.61
N ILE A 8 1.42 -4.39 13.59
CA ILE A 8 0.39 -5.05 12.77
C ILE A 8 -0.62 -5.85 13.60
N SER A 9 -0.18 -6.47 14.71
CA SER A 9 -1.01 -7.24 15.63
C SER A 9 -1.91 -6.39 16.54
N ARG A 10 -1.69 -5.08 16.62
CA ARG A 10 -2.49 -4.17 17.46
C ARG A 10 -3.80 -3.75 16.78
N ILE A 11 -3.86 -3.88 15.45
CA ILE A 11 -5.04 -3.57 14.66
C ILE A 11 -6.00 -4.76 14.74
N ARG A 12 -7.28 -4.47 15.01
CA ARG A 12 -8.34 -5.48 15.05
C ARG A 12 -8.82 -5.81 13.64
N TRP A 13 -7.98 -6.47 12.85
CA TRP A 13 -8.24 -6.78 11.43
C TRP A 13 -9.55 -7.51 11.16
N TYR A 14 -10.00 -8.34 12.09
CA TYR A 14 -11.29 -9.03 12.01
C TYR A 14 -12.51 -8.10 12.08
N GLN A 15 -12.33 -6.85 12.52
CA GLN A 15 -13.36 -5.81 12.52
C GLN A 15 -13.31 -4.94 11.25
N LEU A 16 -12.25 -5.08 10.45
CA LEU A 16 -12.06 -4.35 9.20
C LEU A 16 -12.51 -5.22 8.01
N THR A 17 -12.74 -4.56 6.89
CA THR A 17 -13.19 -5.19 5.64
C THR A 17 -12.31 -4.79 4.47
N HIS A 18 -12.35 -5.60 3.41
CA HIS A 18 -11.77 -5.34 2.09
C HIS A 18 -12.78 -5.79 1.02
N ALA A 19 -12.42 -5.72 -0.27
CA ALA A 19 -13.33 -6.03 -1.39
C ALA A 19 -14.07 -7.39 -1.30
N TYR A 20 -13.49 -8.39 -0.63
CA TYR A 20 -14.03 -9.76 -0.51
C TYR A 20 -14.54 -10.12 0.91
N GLY A 21 -14.80 -9.15 1.77
CA GLY A 21 -15.30 -9.38 3.14
C GLY A 21 -14.27 -9.07 4.23
N SER A 22 -14.15 -9.93 5.24
CA SER A 22 -13.29 -9.69 6.42
C SER A 22 -11.81 -9.55 6.07
N ALA A 23 -11.14 -8.58 6.69
CA ALA A 23 -9.71 -8.32 6.50
C ALA A 23 -8.80 -9.09 7.46
N GLN A 24 -9.32 -10.08 8.21
CA GLN A 24 -8.54 -10.91 9.15
C GLN A 24 -7.30 -11.55 8.51
N ASP A 25 -7.35 -11.76 7.21
CA ASP A 25 -6.33 -12.44 6.40
C ASP A 25 -5.22 -11.51 5.89
N VAL A 26 -5.42 -10.19 5.91
CA VAL A 26 -4.47 -9.17 5.41
C VAL A 26 -3.10 -9.25 6.11
N PRO A 27 -3.00 -9.41 7.44
CA PRO A 27 -1.70 -9.53 8.11
C PRO A 27 -0.87 -10.71 7.61
N GLY A 28 -1.52 -11.83 7.28
CA GLY A 28 -0.86 -13.00 6.72
C GLY A 28 -0.26 -12.72 5.34
N ARG A 29 -0.96 -11.95 4.50
CA ARG A 29 -0.46 -11.54 3.17
C ARG A 29 0.70 -10.56 3.31
N LEU A 30 0.57 -9.52 4.14
CA LEU A 30 1.67 -8.59 4.42
C LEU A 30 2.93 -9.31 4.94
N SER A 31 2.76 -10.30 5.82
CA SER A 31 3.86 -11.12 6.34
C SER A 31 4.54 -11.96 5.25
N ARG A 32 3.77 -12.53 4.33
CA ARG A 32 4.30 -13.26 3.17
C ARG A 32 5.08 -12.34 2.23
N VAL A 33 4.65 -11.10 2.06
CA VAL A 33 5.43 -10.09 1.31
C VAL A 33 6.74 -9.76 2.03
N ALA A 34 6.71 -9.61 3.36
CA ALA A 34 7.87 -9.25 4.16
C ALA A 34 8.97 -10.33 4.20
N TRP A 35 8.57 -11.60 4.34
CA TRP A 35 9.49 -12.70 4.69
C TRP A 35 9.39 -13.92 3.78
N GLY A 36 8.45 -13.95 2.84
CA GLY A 36 8.32 -15.06 1.89
C GLY A 36 9.39 -15.03 0.80
N ASP A 37 9.54 -16.17 0.12
CA ASP A 37 10.30 -16.22 -1.13
C ASP A 37 9.62 -15.39 -2.24
N VAL A 38 10.31 -15.22 -3.37
CA VAL A 38 9.83 -14.40 -4.50
C VAL A 38 8.42 -14.79 -4.92
N ARG A 39 8.14 -16.09 -5.07
CA ARG A 39 6.84 -16.58 -5.54
C ARG A 39 5.73 -16.32 -4.50
N THR A 40 6.00 -16.65 -3.24
CA THR A 40 5.07 -16.41 -2.13
C THR A 40 4.73 -14.93 -1.97
N SER A 41 5.73 -14.07 -2.18
CA SER A 41 5.57 -12.61 -2.14
C SER A 41 4.75 -12.11 -3.33
N VAL A 42 4.97 -12.62 -4.55
CA VAL A 42 4.14 -12.29 -5.73
C VAL A 42 2.68 -12.70 -5.51
N ASP A 43 2.43 -13.95 -5.10
CA ASP A 43 1.07 -14.44 -4.87
C ASP A 43 0.35 -13.60 -3.80
N ALA A 44 1.05 -13.24 -2.71
CA ALA A 44 0.49 -12.39 -1.67
C ALA A 44 0.22 -10.96 -2.15
N LEU A 45 1.03 -10.41 -3.04
CA LEU A 45 0.80 -9.10 -3.64
C LEU A 45 -0.38 -9.12 -4.62
N SER A 46 -0.57 -10.20 -5.37
CA SER A 46 -1.76 -10.38 -6.20
C SER A 46 -3.04 -10.37 -5.37
N ASP A 47 -3.08 -11.12 -4.25
CA ASP A 47 -4.19 -11.06 -3.29
C ASP A 47 -4.43 -9.62 -2.79
N LEU A 48 -3.38 -8.94 -2.32
CA LEU A 48 -3.50 -7.57 -1.77
C LEU A 48 -3.94 -6.56 -2.83
N GLY A 49 -3.53 -6.71 -4.08
CA GLY A 49 -3.97 -5.88 -5.20
C GLY A 49 -5.48 -5.96 -5.39
N LEU A 50 -6.03 -7.17 -5.43
CA LEU A 50 -7.47 -7.41 -5.54
C LEU A 50 -8.22 -6.87 -4.32
N TRP A 51 -7.66 -7.05 -3.11
CA TRP A 51 -8.36 -6.74 -1.88
C TRP A 51 -8.38 -5.25 -1.55
N LEU A 52 -7.25 -4.58 -1.77
CA LEU A 52 -7.00 -3.22 -1.27
C LEU A 52 -6.83 -2.20 -2.40
N GLY A 53 -6.33 -2.63 -3.57
CA GLY A 53 -5.93 -1.76 -4.67
C GLY A 53 -7.02 -1.46 -5.69
N GLU A 54 -7.89 -2.43 -6.00
CA GLU A 54 -8.98 -2.21 -6.97
C GLU A 54 -10.09 -1.30 -6.43
N LEU A 55 -10.32 -1.33 -5.11
CA LEU A 55 -11.35 -0.56 -4.43
C LEU A 55 -10.77 0.03 -3.14
N ALA A 56 -10.09 1.18 -3.22
CA ALA A 56 -9.45 1.83 -2.07
C ALA A 56 -10.43 2.49 -1.06
N VAL A 57 -11.62 1.92 -0.91
CA VAL A 57 -12.77 2.46 -0.17
C VAL A 57 -13.07 1.66 1.11
N PHE A 58 -12.11 0.86 1.55
CA PHE A 58 -12.24 0.04 2.74
C PHE A 58 -11.27 0.44 3.86
N ASP A 59 -11.70 0.25 5.09
CA ASP A 59 -10.93 0.54 6.30
C ASP A 59 -9.66 -0.31 6.41
N ALA A 60 -9.64 -1.54 5.86
CA ALA A 60 -8.41 -2.31 5.73
C ALA A 60 -7.37 -1.65 4.82
N THR A 61 -7.79 -0.95 3.76
CA THR A 61 -6.87 -0.22 2.89
C THR A 61 -6.16 0.88 3.68
N VAL A 62 -6.93 1.69 4.42
CA VAL A 62 -6.37 2.74 5.30
C VAL A 62 -5.37 2.16 6.30
N ALA A 63 -5.74 1.05 6.95
CA ALA A 63 -4.90 0.39 7.94
C ALA A 63 -3.64 -0.25 7.36
N ALA A 64 -3.67 -0.70 6.09
CA ALA A 64 -2.57 -1.39 5.44
C ALA A 64 -1.47 -0.45 4.92
N VAL A 65 -1.83 0.77 4.49
CA VAL A 65 -0.89 1.70 3.82
C VAL A 65 0.41 1.96 4.60
N PRO A 66 0.40 2.22 5.91
CA PRO A 66 1.65 2.40 6.66
C PRO A 66 2.60 1.19 6.55
N PHE A 67 2.04 -0.02 6.53
CA PHE A 67 2.82 -1.25 6.39
C PHE A 67 3.33 -1.46 4.96
N LEU A 68 2.60 -1.00 3.95
CA LEU A 68 3.08 -0.99 2.57
C LEU A 68 4.30 -0.06 2.42
N TRP A 69 4.32 1.08 3.10
CA TRP A 69 5.51 1.94 3.16
C TRP A 69 6.69 1.29 3.90
N ASP A 70 6.44 0.60 5.03
CA ASP A 70 7.47 -0.19 5.71
C ASP A 70 8.08 -1.25 4.76
N LEU A 71 7.24 -1.95 3.99
CA LEU A 71 7.66 -2.96 3.03
C LEU A 71 8.45 -2.36 1.86
N ALA A 72 8.00 -1.23 1.32
CA ALA A 72 8.67 -0.56 0.21
C ALA A 72 10.10 -0.10 0.55
N THR A 73 10.35 0.25 1.82
CA THR A 73 11.64 0.77 2.29
C THR A 73 12.58 -0.29 2.85
N ALA A 74 12.13 -1.53 3.06
CA ALA A 74 12.93 -2.59 3.63
C ALA A 74 13.71 -3.38 2.59
N ASP A 75 15.04 -3.23 2.53
CA ASP A 75 15.93 -3.90 1.55
C ASP A 75 15.83 -5.44 1.52
N SER A 76 15.35 -6.07 2.59
CA SER A 76 15.15 -7.52 2.65
C SER A 76 13.90 -8.02 1.91
N VAL A 77 13.02 -7.12 1.47
CA VAL A 77 11.78 -7.47 0.77
C VAL A 77 12.07 -7.71 -0.71
N ASN A 78 11.67 -8.87 -1.23
CA ASN A 78 11.99 -9.29 -2.60
C ASN A 78 11.31 -8.41 -3.68
N ASN A 79 10.03 -8.09 -3.52
CA ASN A 79 9.20 -7.46 -4.56
C ASN A 79 8.80 -6.02 -4.23
N ARG A 80 9.76 -5.19 -3.80
CA ARG A 80 9.48 -3.79 -3.39
C ARG A 80 8.84 -2.93 -4.47
N ALA A 81 9.21 -3.12 -5.73
CA ALA A 81 8.61 -2.38 -6.85
C ALA A 81 7.09 -2.60 -6.91
N ALA A 82 6.64 -3.86 -6.81
CA ALA A 82 5.23 -4.21 -6.81
C ALA A 82 4.48 -3.71 -5.55
N VAL A 83 5.17 -3.56 -4.41
CA VAL A 83 4.59 -2.89 -3.22
C VAL A 83 4.32 -1.40 -3.51
N ILE A 84 5.25 -0.72 -4.20
CA ILE A 84 5.10 0.69 -4.60
C ILE A 84 3.98 0.84 -5.64
N GLU A 85 3.87 -0.09 -6.58
CA GLU A 85 2.77 -0.15 -7.55
C GLU A 85 1.41 -0.33 -6.85
N LEU A 86 1.33 -1.12 -5.77
CA LEU A 86 0.11 -1.22 -4.97
C LEU A 86 -0.25 0.10 -4.28
N LEU A 87 0.73 0.84 -3.74
CA LEU A 87 0.49 2.18 -3.19
C LEU A 87 -0.04 3.15 -4.26
N GLN A 88 0.45 3.03 -5.50
CA GLN A 88 -0.06 3.80 -6.64
C GLN A 88 -1.49 3.40 -6.99
N ALA A 89 -1.80 2.11 -7.08
CA ALA A 89 -3.15 1.62 -7.36
C ALA A 89 -4.18 2.11 -6.32
N ILE A 90 -3.79 2.13 -5.03
CA ILE A 90 -4.63 2.68 -3.95
C ILE A 90 -4.92 4.17 -4.16
N LEU A 91 -3.97 4.93 -4.71
CA LEU A 91 -4.14 6.36 -4.97
C LEU A 91 -4.99 6.62 -6.24
N GLU A 92 -4.94 5.73 -7.21
CA GLU A 92 -5.61 5.89 -8.51
C GLU A 92 -7.07 5.39 -8.51
N HIS A 93 -7.44 4.47 -7.61
CA HIS A 93 -8.78 3.88 -7.55
C HIS A 93 -9.60 4.33 -6.33
N GLY A 94 -10.94 4.24 -6.41
CA GLY A 94 -11.81 4.50 -5.26
C GLY A 94 -13.30 4.34 -5.50
N ASN A 95 -13.68 3.25 -6.15
CA ASN A 95 -15.06 2.98 -6.57
C ASN A 95 -15.70 1.89 -5.68
N PRO A 96 -17.03 1.88 -5.43
CA PRO A 96 -17.93 3.04 -5.37
C PRO A 96 -17.56 3.97 -4.19
N PRO A 97 -17.88 5.27 -4.28
CA PRO A 97 -17.30 6.26 -3.38
C PRO A 97 -17.79 6.10 -1.92
N GLN A 98 -16.89 5.66 -1.04
CA GLN A 98 -16.91 6.04 0.37
C GLN A 98 -15.92 7.18 0.57
N ILE A 99 -16.37 8.41 0.32
CA ILE A 99 -15.52 9.61 0.21
C ILE A 99 -14.55 9.74 1.40
N GLU A 100 -15.04 9.57 2.62
CA GLU A 100 -14.22 9.72 3.83
C GLU A 100 -13.14 8.63 3.95
N VAL A 101 -13.48 7.38 3.63
CA VAL A 101 -12.54 6.25 3.70
C VAL A 101 -11.49 6.35 2.59
N GLN A 102 -11.93 6.69 1.38
CA GLN A 102 -11.04 6.94 0.25
C GLN A 102 -10.08 8.09 0.56
N LEU A 103 -10.58 9.20 1.09
CA LEU A 103 -9.76 10.33 1.51
C LEU A 103 -8.74 9.92 2.57
N ALA A 104 -9.12 9.09 3.55
CA ALA A 104 -8.22 8.58 4.56
C ALA A 104 -7.12 7.69 3.96
N ALA A 105 -7.47 6.79 3.03
CA ALA A 105 -6.50 5.93 2.34
C ALA A 105 -5.51 6.75 1.51
N HIS A 106 -6.01 7.69 0.70
CA HIS A 106 -5.16 8.58 -0.11
C HIS A 106 -4.26 9.44 0.77
N ARG A 107 -4.79 10.02 1.86
CA ARG A 107 -3.98 10.78 2.83
C ARG A 107 -2.88 9.92 3.45
N ALA A 108 -3.16 8.66 3.77
CA ALA A 108 -2.15 7.74 4.28
C ALA A 108 -1.03 7.51 3.24
N VAL A 109 -1.37 7.37 1.95
CA VAL A 109 -0.37 7.25 0.87
C VAL A 109 0.45 8.53 0.77
N LEU A 110 -0.22 9.68 0.70
CA LEU A 110 0.41 11.00 0.59
C LEU A 110 1.33 11.34 1.77
N THR A 111 1.01 10.85 2.97
CA THR A 111 1.85 11.04 4.18
C THR A 111 3.22 10.37 4.05
N GLY A 112 3.32 9.25 3.30
CA GLY A 112 4.59 8.55 3.07
C GLY A 112 5.44 9.13 1.94
N ARG A 113 4.99 10.20 1.28
CA ARG A 113 5.62 10.81 0.08
C ARG A 113 7.11 11.16 0.26
N ASP A 114 7.55 11.46 1.47
CA ASP A 114 8.94 11.82 1.73
C ASP A 114 9.90 10.64 1.55
N THR A 115 9.41 9.40 1.70
CA THR A 115 10.21 8.17 1.50
C THR A 115 10.59 7.94 0.04
N LEU A 116 9.79 8.44 -0.91
CA LEU A 116 10.00 8.26 -2.35
C LEU A 116 11.32 8.85 -2.84
N GLY A 117 11.84 9.90 -2.19
CA GLY A 117 13.14 10.48 -2.56
C GLY A 117 14.27 9.46 -2.40
N MET A 118 14.28 8.73 -1.29
CA MET A 118 15.26 7.67 -1.06
C MET A 118 15.09 6.52 -2.05
N LEU A 119 13.84 6.05 -2.26
CA LEU A 119 13.52 4.96 -3.17
C LEU A 119 13.93 5.27 -4.62
N ALA A 120 13.72 6.51 -5.09
CA ALA A 120 14.09 6.96 -6.43
C ALA A 120 15.62 7.04 -6.66
N THR A 121 16.42 7.09 -5.60
CA THR A 121 17.89 7.10 -5.66
C THR A 121 18.54 5.76 -5.35
N GLY A 122 17.74 4.72 -5.06
CA GLY A 122 18.23 3.39 -4.70
C GLY A 122 18.95 2.65 -5.83
N SER A 123 19.61 1.55 -5.49
CA SER A 123 20.37 0.74 -6.47
C SER A 123 19.47 -0.13 -7.37
N ASP A 124 18.27 -0.45 -6.94
CA ASP A 124 17.33 -1.31 -7.67
C ASP A 124 16.58 -0.50 -8.75
N PRO A 125 16.79 -0.81 -10.05
CA PRO A 125 16.17 -0.05 -11.14
C PRO A 125 14.64 -0.18 -11.17
N ALA A 126 14.07 -1.32 -10.77
CA ALA A 126 12.63 -1.51 -10.75
C ALA A 126 11.99 -0.67 -9.64
N VAL A 127 12.60 -0.65 -8.45
CA VAL A 127 12.16 0.20 -7.33
C VAL A 127 12.23 1.68 -7.70
N ARG A 128 13.31 2.12 -8.36
CA ARG A 128 13.43 3.51 -8.81
C ARG A 128 12.33 3.88 -9.81
N ALA A 129 12.07 3.03 -10.79
CA ALA A 129 11.03 3.27 -11.80
C ALA A 129 9.65 3.39 -11.14
N ALA A 130 9.29 2.45 -10.24
CA ALA A 130 8.04 2.48 -9.50
C ALA A 130 7.94 3.73 -8.60
N ALA A 131 9.02 4.13 -7.93
CA ALA A 131 9.05 5.33 -7.09
C ALA A 131 8.83 6.62 -7.90
N HIS A 132 9.41 6.71 -9.11
CA HIS A 132 9.16 7.84 -10.02
C HIS A 132 7.72 7.85 -10.54
N ALA A 133 7.15 6.68 -10.86
CA ALA A 133 5.75 6.57 -11.26
C ALA A 133 4.79 7.02 -10.15
N LEU A 134 4.97 6.51 -8.93
CA LEU A 134 4.17 6.94 -7.77
C LEU A 134 4.35 8.43 -7.46
N ARG A 135 5.56 8.99 -7.61
CA ARG A 135 5.78 10.44 -7.48
C ARG A 135 4.94 11.21 -8.48
N ALA A 136 4.96 10.81 -9.76
CA ALA A 136 4.17 11.45 -10.80
C ALA A 136 2.66 11.34 -10.53
N ALA A 137 2.20 10.16 -10.06
CA ALA A 137 0.81 9.95 -9.68
C ALA A 137 0.38 10.86 -8.51
N ILE A 138 1.24 11.03 -7.50
CA ILE A 138 1.00 11.97 -6.39
C ILE A 138 0.96 13.42 -6.89
N ASP A 139 1.92 13.81 -7.73
CA ASP A 139 2.04 15.20 -8.20
C ASP A 139 0.88 15.60 -9.14
N GLY A 140 0.34 14.63 -9.89
CA GLY A 140 -0.84 14.79 -10.73
C GLY A 140 -2.16 14.41 -10.07
N HIS A 141 -2.17 14.07 -8.78
CA HIS A 141 -3.34 13.49 -8.12
C HIS A 141 -4.52 14.46 -8.09
N THR A 142 -5.61 14.09 -8.77
CA THR A 142 -6.88 14.81 -8.73
C THR A 142 -7.98 13.81 -8.42
N CYS A 143 -8.65 14.01 -7.28
CA CYS A 143 -9.67 13.08 -6.79
C CYS A 143 -10.79 13.89 -6.13
N GLU A 144 -12.04 13.50 -6.33
CA GLU A 144 -13.20 14.20 -5.76
C GLU A 144 -13.10 14.29 -4.24
N ALA A 145 -12.74 13.18 -3.58
CA ALA A 145 -12.54 13.11 -2.14
C ALA A 145 -11.41 14.03 -1.62
N CYS A 146 -10.45 14.38 -2.48
CA CYS A 146 -9.23 15.11 -2.14
C CYS A 146 -9.31 16.60 -2.46
N ARG A 147 -10.38 17.04 -3.14
CA ARG A 147 -10.56 18.45 -3.52
C ARG A 147 -10.79 19.29 -2.25
N PRO A 148 -10.11 20.44 -2.08
CA PRO A 148 -10.41 21.36 -0.99
C PRO A 148 -11.88 21.82 -1.09
N ALA A 149 -12.57 21.85 0.05
CA ALA A 149 -13.93 22.37 0.17
C ALA A 149 -14.03 23.87 -0.14
#